data_AF-A0AAP0WZW5-F1
#
_entry.id   AF-A0AAP0WZW5-F1
#
_cell.length_a   1.000
_cell.length_b   1.000
_cell.length_c   1.000
_cell.angle_alpha   90.00
_cell.angle_beta   90.00
_cell.angle_gamma   90.00
#
_symmetry.space_group_name_H-M   'P 1'
#
loop_
_entity.id
_entity.type
_entity.pdbx_description
1 polymer ?
#
loop_
_entity_poly.entity_id
_entity_poly.type
_entity_poly.pdbx_seq_one_letter_code
_entity_poly.pdbx_strand_id
1 'polypeptide(L)'
;MDNQCIIVVGNSSVILGLWIAHFFWTYFCVAKTKRLGPVLKIQVLIFLPVPLVLWPIVGILGSLLGGIGYGFFAPLIATFEAVGENVTDKFFHCFVDGCWSTLKGSCTVVQDFTDFCFHSYFSYMDELSEKVPADEKPVDIKLSKLPSCILVSLIGVPVDVLLITAVALWKSPYMLFKGWKRLLEDLVGREGPFLETVCVPFAGLAVVLWPLAVVGAVISAIISSFFLGLYGGVVVHQEDSLWMGLAYIVAMISLFDEYTNDLLYLREGSCLPSQAQIP
;
A
#
# COMPACT_ATOMS: atom_id res chain seq x y z
N MET A 1 14.67 -11.87 -22.98
CA MET A 1 13.47 -11.12 -22.58
C MET A 1 13.68 -10.81 -21.12
N ASP A 2 13.89 -9.55 -20.78
CA ASP A 2 14.28 -9.16 -19.42
C ASP A 2 13.18 -9.57 -18.43
N ASN A 3 13.54 -10.11 -17.26
CA ASN A 3 12.59 -10.64 -16.27
C ASN A 3 11.50 -9.60 -15.90
N GLN A 4 11.84 -8.32 -15.97
CA GLN A 4 10.93 -7.18 -15.81
C GLN A 4 9.78 -7.20 -16.83
N CYS A 5 10.07 -7.50 -18.10
CA CYS A 5 9.08 -7.54 -19.17
C CYS A 5 8.05 -8.66 -18.95
N ILE A 6 8.44 -9.78 -18.33
CA ILE A 6 7.53 -10.91 -18.09
C ILE A 6 6.48 -10.53 -17.06
N ILE A 7 6.89 -9.91 -15.95
CA ILE A 7 5.95 -9.47 -14.91
C ILE A 7 5.03 -8.39 -15.46
N VAL A 8 5.58 -7.37 -16.13
CA VAL A 8 4.79 -6.25 -16.65
C VAL A 8 3.81 -6.71 -17.72
N VAL A 9 4.26 -7.45 -18.73
CA VAL A 9 3.41 -7.93 -19.83
C VAL A 9 2.43 -9.00 -19.34
N GLY A 10 2.89 -9.91 -18.49
CA GLY A 10 2.07 -10.96 -17.89
C GLY A 10 0.91 -10.37 -17.09
N ASN A 11 1.21 -9.56 -16.07
CA ASN A 11 0.16 -8.94 -15.24
C ASN A 11 -0.73 -8.00 -16.05
N SER A 12 -0.18 -7.20 -16.97
CA SER A 12 -1.00 -6.32 -17.82
C SER A 12 -1.95 -7.10 -18.72
N SER A 13 -1.52 -8.25 -19.27
CA SER A 13 -2.38 -9.10 -20.09
C SER A 13 -3.50 -9.74 -19.28
N VAL A 14 -3.22 -10.17 -18.05
CA VAL A 14 -4.23 -10.67 -17.09
C VAL A 14 -5.22 -9.56 -16.74
N ILE A 15 -4.74 -8.37 -16.37
CA ILE A 15 -5.58 -7.21 -16.03
C ILE A 15 -6.52 -6.88 -17.19
N LEU A 16 -5.99 -6.68 -18.39
CA LEU A 16 -6.80 -6.30 -19.55
C LEU A 16 -7.75 -7.41 -19.99
N GLY A 17 -7.30 -8.67 -19.94
CA GLY A 17 -8.11 -9.83 -20.33
C GLY A 17 -9.29 -10.08 -19.38
N LEU A 18 -9.08 -9.91 -18.07
CA LEU A 18 -10.12 -10.12 -17.06
C LEU A 18 -10.95 -8.88 -16.77
N TRP A 19 -10.51 -7.69 -17.17
CA TRP A 19 -11.16 -6.44 -16.79
C TRP A 19 -12.66 -6.42 -17.13
N ILE A 20 -13.03 -6.89 -18.32
CA ILE A 20 -14.44 -6.95 -18.74
C ILE A 20 -15.23 -7.90 -17.84
N ALA A 21 -14.67 -9.07 -17.50
CA ALA A 21 -15.31 -10.04 -16.63
C ALA A 21 -15.47 -9.48 -15.21
N HIS A 22 -14.43 -8.89 -14.64
CA HIS A 22 -14.46 -8.22 -13.34
C HIS A 22 -15.49 -7.08 -13.33
N PHE A 23 -15.56 -6.28 -14.38
CA PHE A 23 -16.51 -5.18 -14.50
C PHE A 23 -17.96 -5.68 -14.39
N PHE A 24 -18.35 -6.64 -15.24
CA PHE A 24 -19.72 -7.17 -15.24
C PHE A 24 -20.04 -7.97 -13.98
N TRP A 25 -19.11 -8.79 -13.49
CA TRP A 25 -19.31 -9.59 -12.28
C TRP A 25 -19.52 -8.70 -11.05
N THR A 26 -18.74 -7.62 -10.93
CA THR A 26 -18.91 -6.66 -9.82
C THR A 26 -20.29 -6.03 -9.85
N TYR A 27 -20.72 -5.54 -11.02
CA TYR A 27 -22.04 -4.96 -11.17
C TYR A 27 -23.14 -5.93 -10.80
N PHE A 28 -23.03 -7.18 -11.26
CA PHE A 28 -23.99 -8.23 -10.96
C PHE A 28 -24.06 -8.54 -9.46
N CYS A 29 -22.92 -8.76 -8.81
CA CYS A 29 -22.86 -9.09 -7.39
C CYS A 29 -23.38 -7.95 -6.50
N VAL A 30 -23.02 -6.70 -6.81
CA VAL A 30 -23.51 -5.52 -6.07
C VAL A 30 -25.01 -5.31 -6.30
N ALA A 31 -25.54 -5.57 -7.50
CA ALA A 31 -26.98 -5.49 -7.74
C ALA A 31 -27.75 -6.58 -6.96
N LYS A 32 -27.21 -7.81 -6.94
CA LYS A 32 -27.81 -8.99 -6.32
C LYS A 32 -27.73 -8.98 -4.79
N THR A 33 -26.69 -8.37 -4.21
CA THR A 33 -26.45 -8.44 -2.76
C THR A 33 -27.64 -7.93 -1.95
N LYS A 34 -27.94 -8.61 -0.85
CA LYS A 34 -28.92 -8.18 0.14
C LYS A 34 -28.29 -7.46 1.33
N ARG A 35 -26.95 -7.37 1.38
CA ARG A 35 -26.19 -6.67 2.43
C ARG A 35 -26.43 -5.16 2.44
N LEU A 36 -26.74 -4.59 1.28
CA LEU A 36 -26.89 -3.15 1.09
C LEU A 36 -28.36 -2.75 0.98
N GLY A 37 -28.71 -1.69 1.71
CA GLY A 37 -29.95 -0.95 1.58
C GLY A 37 -30.23 -0.46 0.15
N PRO A 38 -31.49 -0.23 -0.25
CA PRO A 38 -31.83 0.19 -1.61
C PRO A 38 -31.16 1.51 -2.02
N VAL A 39 -31.08 2.49 -1.12
CA VAL A 39 -30.45 3.78 -1.38
C VAL A 39 -28.94 3.62 -1.56
N LEU A 40 -28.28 2.97 -0.60
CA LEU A 40 -26.83 2.75 -0.63
C LEU A 40 -26.44 1.91 -1.85
N LYS A 41 -27.25 0.91 -2.20
CA LYS A 41 -27.05 0.11 -3.42
C LYS A 41 -27.03 0.97 -4.67
N ILE A 42 -28.02 1.84 -4.87
CA ILE A 42 -28.05 2.76 -6.02
C ILE A 42 -26.80 3.64 -6.02
N GLN A 43 -26.42 4.18 -4.86
CA GLN A 43 -25.26 5.05 -4.75
C GLN A 43 -23.94 4.33 -5.09
N VAL A 44 -23.76 3.10 -4.60
CA VAL A 44 -22.62 2.26 -4.92
C VAL A 44 -22.60 1.94 -6.41
N LEU A 45 -23.72 1.54 -7.02
CA LEU A 45 -23.77 1.27 -8.46
C LEU A 45 -23.39 2.48 -9.33
N ILE A 46 -23.75 3.69 -8.90
CA ILE A 46 -23.39 4.94 -9.59
C ILE A 46 -21.89 5.24 -9.47
N PHE A 47 -21.28 5.02 -8.30
CA PHE A 47 -19.86 5.28 -8.08
C PHE A 47 -18.93 4.13 -8.47
N LEU A 48 -19.47 2.92 -8.66
CA LEU A 48 -18.72 1.72 -9.04
C LEU A 48 -17.84 1.85 -10.30
N PRO A 49 -18.20 2.63 -11.35
CA PRO A 49 -17.32 2.83 -12.50
C PRO A 49 -15.96 3.41 -12.12
N VAL A 50 -15.90 4.27 -11.11
CA VAL A 50 -14.67 4.98 -10.72
C VAL A 50 -13.57 4.00 -10.28
N PRO A 51 -13.77 3.15 -9.25
CA PRO A 51 -12.75 2.16 -8.88
C PRO A 51 -12.52 1.12 -9.96
N LEU A 52 -13.53 0.72 -10.74
CA LEU A 52 -13.37 -0.27 -11.81
C LEU A 52 -12.51 0.23 -12.98
N VAL A 53 -12.53 1.54 -13.28
CA VAL A 53 -11.67 2.15 -14.30
C VAL A 53 -10.29 2.48 -13.74
N LEU A 54 -10.20 2.88 -12.47
CA LEU A 54 -8.92 3.14 -11.81
C LEU A 54 -8.11 1.86 -11.57
N TRP A 55 -8.77 0.73 -11.30
CA TRP A 55 -8.13 -0.54 -10.98
C TRP A 55 -7.09 -0.99 -12.04
N PRO A 56 -7.40 -1.03 -13.35
CA PRO A 56 -6.39 -1.36 -14.37
C PRO A 56 -5.19 -0.42 -14.39
N ILE A 57 -5.43 0.88 -14.21
CA ILE A 57 -4.36 1.89 -14.22
C ILE A 57 -3.41 1.65 -13.06
N VAL A 58 -3.96 1.49 -11.85
CA VAL A 58 -3.20 1.20 -10.64
C VAL A 58 -2.49 -0.15 -10.75
N GLY A 59 -3.16 -1.18 -11.27
CA GLY A 59 -2.59 -2.51 -11.45
C GLY A 59 -1.41 -2.53 -12.44
N ILE A 60 -1.49 -1.80 -13.55
CA ILE A 60 -0.41 -1.69 -14.54
C ILE A 60 0.77 -0.89 -13.96
N LEU A 61 0.50 0.25 -13.31
CA LEU A 61 1.54 1.04 -12.63
C LEU A 61 2.22 0.26 -11.51
N GLY A 62 1.44 -0.47 -10.70
CA GLY A 62 1.94 -1.36 -9.66
C GLY A 62 2.78 -2.50 -10.24
N SER A 63 2.37 -3.07 -11.38
CA SER A 63 3.14 -4.11 -12.08
C SER A 63 4.44 -3.57 -12.67
N LEU A 64 4.46 -2.33 -13.15
CA LEU A 64 5.68 -1.66 -13.60
C LEU A 64 6.67 -1.46 -12.44
N LEU A 65 6.20 -0.88 -11.33
CA LEU A 65 7.02 -0.66 -10.14
C LEU A 65 7.50 -1.98 -9.55
N GLY A 66 6.62 -2.97 -9.42
CA GLY A 66 6.93 -4.31 -8.95
C GLY A 66 7.91 -5.05 -9.87
N GLY A 67 7.75 -4.92 -11.18
CA GLY A 67 8.68 -5.48 -12.17
C GLY A 67 10.07 -4.87 -12.07
N ILE A 68 10.18 -3.54 -11.94
CA ILE A 68 11.46 -2.84 -11.72
C ILE A 68 12.11 -3.32 -10.42
N GLY A 69 11.34 -3.33 -9.32
CA GLY A 69 11.79 -3.81 -8.02
C GLY A 69 12.30 -5.24 -8.08
N TYR A 70 11.49 -6.16 -8.60
CA TYR A 70 11.85 -7.57 -8.73
C TYR A 70 13.10 -7.77 -9.61
N GLY A 71 13.18 -7.06 -10.75
CA GLY A 71 14.34 -7.13 -11.63
C GLY A 71 15.63 -6.58 -11.03
N PHE A 72 15.54 -5.66 -10.05
CA PHE A 72 16.70 -5.15 -9.32
C PHE A 72 17.09 -6.04 -8.14
N PHE A 73 16.11 -6.46 -7.33
CA PHE A 73 16.37 -7.20 -6.09
C PHE A 73 16.63 -8.69 -6.30
N ALA A 74 15.99 -9.36 -7.27
CA ALA A 74 16.13 -10.80 -7.44
C ALA A 74 17.57 -11.22 -7.85
N PRO A 75 18.22 -10.59 -8.84
CA PRO A 75 19.63 -10.91 -9.17
C PRO A 75 20.59 -10.57 -8.03
N LEU A 76 20.28 -9.52 -7.26
CA LEU A 76 21.07 -9.09 -6.11
C LEU A 76 21.03 -10.16 -5.01
N ILE A 77 19.84 -10.67 -4.66
CA ILE A 77 19.68 -11.76 -3.69
C ILE A 77 20.39 -13.03 -4.17
N ALA A 78 20.20 -13.42 -5.43
CA ALA A 78 20.84 -14.61 -6.01
C ALA A 78 22.37 -14.54 -5.98
N THR A 79 22.95 -13.35 -6.21
CA THR A 79 24.41 -13.14 -6.12
C THR A 79 24.91 -13.37 -4.69
N PHE A 80 24.15 -12.95 -3.68
CA PHE A 80 24.54 -13.13 -2.28
C PHE A 80 24.38 -14.57 -1.79
N GLU A 81 23.33 -15.28 -2.19
CA GLU A 81 23.19 -16.72 -1.92
C GLU A 81 24.37 -17.50 -2.48
N ALA A 82 24.77 -17.23 -3.73
CA ALA A 82 25.91 -17.87 -4.37
C ALA A 82 27.28 -17.53 -3.75
N VAL A 83 27.39 -16.42 -3.01
CA VAL A 83 28.61 -16.04 -2.27
C VAL A 83 28.65 -16.68 -0.87
N GLY A 84 27.48 -16.89 -0.25
CA GLY A 84 27.34 -17.58 1.04
C GLY A 84 27.64 -19.08 0.95
N GLU A 85 27.29 -19.72 -0.17
CA GLU A 85 27.68 -21.10 -0.44
C GLU A 85 29.08 -21.14 -1.07
N ASN A 86 29.99 -21.96 -0.53
CA ASN A 86 31.38 -22.03 -0.98
C ASN A 86 31.52 -22.91 -2.25
N VAL A 87 30.80 -22.53 -3.32
CA VAL A 87 30.67 -23.33 -4.55
C VAL A 87 31.88 -23.11 -5.48
N THR A 88 32.30 -24.18 -6.16
CA THR A 88 33.54 -24.29 -6.92
C THR A 88 33.57 -23.52 -8.26
N ASP A 89 32.42 -23.13 -8.81
CA ASP A 89 32.30 -22.33 -10.05
C ASP A 89 31.32 -21.15 -9.91
N LYS A 90 31.74 -20.15 -9.12
CA LYS A 90 30.90 -19.01 -8.69
C LYS A 90 30.27 -18.22 -9.83
N PHE A 91 30.99 -18.01 -10.94
CA PHE A 91 30.48 -17.19 -12.05
C PHE A 91 29.46 -17.91 -12.93
N PHE A 92 29.66 -19.20 -13.21
CA PHE A 92 28.75 -19.97 -14.05
C PHE A 92 27.43 -20.24 -13.34
N HIS A 93 27.48 -20.67 -12.07
CA HIS A 93 26.28 -20.89 -11.26
C HIS A 93 25.53 -19.59 -10.95
N CYS A 94 26.23 -18.49 -10.63
CA CYS A 94 25.58 -17.21 -10.36
C CYS A 94 24.78 -16.69 -11.57
N PHE A 95 25.27 -16.90 -12.79
CA PHE A 95 24.58 -16.41 -13.99
C PHE A 95 23.52 -17.40 -14.48
N VAL A 96 23.85 -18.69 -14.58
CA VAL A 96 22.93 -19.70 -15.14
C VAL A 96 21.81 -20.04 -14.16
N ASP A 97 22.13 -20.33 -12.89
CA ASP A 97 21.10 -20.63 -11.90
C ASP A 97 20.37 -19.35 -11.47
N GLY A 98 21.07 -18.22 -11.37
CA GLY A 98 20.47 -16.92 -11.07
C GLY A 98 19.47 -16.45 -12.13
N CYS A 99 19.82 -16.52 -13.42
CA CYS A 99 18.90 -16.12 -14.50
C CYS A 99 17.71 -17.07 -14.63
N TRP A 100 17.93 -18.40 -14.55
CA TRP A 100 16.85 -19.38 -14.68
C TRP A 100 15.89 -19.35 -13.49
N SER A 101 16.41 -19.24 -12.26
CA SER A 101 15.58 -19.09 -11.05
C SER A 101 14.79 -17.79 -11.07
N THR A 102 15.40 -16.67 -11.48
CA THR A 102 14.70 -15.38 -11.57
C THR A 102 13.61 -15.40 -12.65
N LEU A 103 13.85 -16.08 -13.78
CA LEU A 103 12.86 -16.28 -14.83
C LEU A 103 11.66 -17.10 -14.32
N LYS A 104 11.95 -18.23 -13.66
CA LYS A 104 10.91 -19.07 -13.05
C LYS A 104 10.11 -18.31 -12.00
N GLY A 105 10.78 -17.56 -11.14
CA GLY A 105 10.12 -16.72 -10.14
C GLY A 105 9.28 -15.61 -10.76
N SER A 106 9.70 -15.01 -11.87
CA SER A 106 8.88 -14.04 -12.62
C SER A 106 7.59 -14.67 -13.15
N CYS A 107 7.68 -15.89 -13.68
CA CYS A 107 6.49 -16.64 -14.09
C CYS A 107 5.59 -17.00 -12.91
N THR A 108 6.16 -17.37 -11.76
CA THR A 108 5.39 -17.63 -10.53
C THR A 108 4.67 -16.37 -10.05
N VAL A 109 5.30 -15.20 -10.07
CA VAL A 109 4.65 -13.92 -9.72
C VAL A 109 3.44 -13.64 -10.61
N VAL A 110 3.57 -13.86 -11.92
CA VAL A 110 2.45 -13.70 -12.86
C VAL A 110 1.36 -14.74 -12.59
N GLN A 111 1.74 -15.98 -12.30
CA GLN A 111 0.79 -17.06 -11.97
C GLN A 111 0.02 -16.75 -10.69
N ASP A 112 0.70 -16.34 -9.61
CA ASP A 112 0.06 -15.96 -8.35
C ASP A 112 -0.90 -14.78 -8.52
N PHE A 113 -0.50 -13.79 -9.33
CA PHE A 113 -1.37 -12.66 -9.68
C PHE A 113 -2.59 -13.11 -10.51
N THR A 114 -2.39 -14.06 -11.42
CA THR A 114 -3.46 -14.67 -12.21
C THR A 114 -4.44 -15.42 -11.31
N ASP A 115 -3.94 -16.26 -10.42
CA ASP A 115 -4.74 -17.05 -9.48
C ASP A 115 -5.54 -16.13 -8.55
N PHE A 116 -4.94 -15.04 -8.06
CA PHE A 116 -5.66 -14.01 -7.29
C PHE A 116 -6.81 -13.39 -8.10
N CYS A 117 -6.55 -12.99 -9.34
CA CYS A 117 -7.55 -12.34 -10.20
C CYS A 117 -8.67 -13.30 -10.65
N PHE A 118 -8.37 -14.59 -10.84
CA PHE A 118 -9.35 -15.60 -11.28
C PHE A 118 -10.11 -16.26 -10.12
N HIS A 119 -9.48 -16.46 -8.98
CA HIS A 119 -10.07 -17.22 -7.88
C HIS A 119 -10.43 -16.34 -6.69
N SER A 120 -9.46 -15.63 -6.13
CA SER A 120 -9.69 -14.83 -4.93
C SER A 120 -10.70 -13.71 -5.18
N TYR A 121 -10.58 -13.01 -6.31
CA TYR A 121 -11.50 -11.94 -6.68
C TYR A 121 -12.94 -12.44 -6.84
N PHE A 122 -13.16 -13.47 -7.66
CA PHE A 122 -14.51 -13.98 -7.90
C PHE A 122 -15.12 -14.58 -6.63
N SER A 123 -14.34 -15.31 -5.84
CA SER A 123 -14.78 -15.85 -4.54
C SER A 123 -15.24 -14.73 -3.60
N TYR A 124 -14.47 -13.64 -3.49
CA TYR A 124 -14.84 -12.48 -2.67
C TYR A 124 -16.15 -11.83 -3.15
N MET A 125 -16.28 -11.65 -4.46
CA MET A 125 -17.48 -11.07 -5.06
C MET A 125 -18.71 -11.97 -4.89
N ASP A 126 -18.53 -13.28 -4.92
CA ASP A 126 -19.58 -14.26 -4.69
C ASP A 126 -20.09 -14.20 -3.26
N GLU A 127 -19.17 -14.20 -2.29
CA GLU A 127 -19.48 -14.02 -0.88
C GLU A 127 -20.24 -12.70 -0.62
N LEU A 128 -19.82 -11.62 -1.28
CA LEU A 128 -20.52 -10.33 -1.19
C LEU A 128 -21.95 -10.41 -1.75
N SER A 129 -22.19 -11.27 -2.74
CA SER A 129 -23.51 -11.51 -3.35
C SER A 129 -24.39 -12.48 -2.54
N GLU A 130 -23.80 -13.24 -1.61
CA GLU A 130 -24.51 -14.20 -0.80
C GLU A 130 -25.54 -13.55 0.13
N LYS A 131 -26.57 -14.33 0.45
CA LYS A 131 -27.63 -13.88 1.34
C LYS A 131 -27.08 -13.81 2.75
N VAL A 132 -27.22 -12.64 3.35
CA VAL A 132 -27.04 -12.44 4.78
C VAL A 132 -28.02 -13.33 5.56
N PRO A 133 -27.62 -13.95 6.69
CA PRO A 133 -28.55 -14.62 7.60
C PRO A 133 -29.70 -13.68 7.98
N ALA A 134 -30.88 -14.24 8.24
CA ALA A 134 -32.14 -13.49 8.38
C ALA A 134 -32.14 -12.46 9.54
N ASP A 135 -31.13 -12.54 10.39
CA ASP A 135 -30.96 -11.89 11.68
C ASP A 135 -30.19 -10.56 11.55
N GLU A 136 -29.43 -10.38 10.47
CA GLU A 136 -28.61 -9.20 10.22
C GLU A 136 -29.37 -8.19 9.33
N LYS A 137 -29.50 -6.96 9.83
CA LYS A 137 -30.15 -5.89 9.10
C LYS A 137 -29.23 -5.38 7.98
N PRO A 138 -29.75 -5.13 6.78
CA PRO A 138 -28.97 -4.52 5.71
C PRO A 138 -28.41 -3.16 6.14
N VAL A 139 -27.21 -2.85 5.66
CA VAL A 139 -26.58 -1.55 5.89
C VAL A 139 -27.36 -0.50 5.09
N ASP A 140 -28.15 0.30 5.78
CA ASP A 140 -29.03 1.31 5.22
C ASP A 140 -28.52 2.73 5.51
N ILE A 141 -28.27 3.51 4.46
CA ILE A 141 -28.01 4.95 4.60
C ILE A 141 -29.32 5.73 4.63
N LYS A 142 -29.54 6.48 5.71
CA LYS A 142 -30.60 7.49 5.78
C LYS A 142 -30.27 8.60 4.77
N LEU A 143 -31.12 8.78 3.75
CA LEU A 143 -31.00 9.84 2.73
C LEU A 143 -30.82 11.24 3.34
N SER A 144 -31.43 11.50 4.49
CA SER A 144 -31.33 12.77 5.20
C SER A 144 -29.92 13.11 5.69
N LYS A 145 -29.03 12.12 5.83
CA LYS A 145 -27.65 12.29 6.32
C LYS A 145 -26.61 12.34 5.20
N LEU A 146 -27.02 11.99 3.98
CA LEU A 146 -26.14 12.04 2.80
C LEU A 146 -25.55 13.45 2.57
N PRO A 147 -26.30 14.57 2.74
CA PRO A 147 -25.71 15.91 2.66
C PRO A 147 -24.64 16.15 3.73
N SER A 148 -24.84 15.63 4.94
CA SER A 148 -23.90 15.73 6.04
C SER A 148 -22.61 14.95 5.78
N CYS A 149 -22.71 13.74 5.23
CA CYS A 149 -21.56 12.94 4.81
C CYS A 149 -20.76 13.66 3.70
N ILE A 150 -21.45 14.17 2.67
CA ILE A 150 -20.81 14.91 1.58
C ILE A 150 -20.10 16.16 2.12
N LEU A 151 -20.75 16.92 3.01
CA LEU A 151 -20.15 18.11 3.60
C LEU A 151 -18.86 17.78 4.36
N VAL A 152 -18.86 16.74 5.19
CA VAL A 152 -17.66 16.32 5.93
C VAL A 152 -16.58 15.82 4.98
N SER A 153 -16.90 15.04 3.95
CA SER A 153 -15.90 14.60 2.96
C SER A 153 -15.33 15.79 2.16
N LEU A 154 -16.13 16.79 1.81
CA LEU A 154 -15.68 18.00 1.09
C LEU A 154 -14.73 18.86 1.93
N ILE A 155 -14.87 18.84 3.26
CA ILE A 155 -13.98 19.55 4.19
C ILE A 155 -12.78 18.68 4.56
N GLY A 156 -13.00 17.39 4.84
CA GLY A 156 -11.99 16.45 5.30
C GLY A 156 -10.92 16.18 4.27
N VAL A 157 -11.29 15.98 3.00
CA VAL A 157 -10.30 15.73 1.94
C VAL A 157 -9.27 16.87 1.81
N PRO A 158 -9.64 18.15 1.61
CA PRO A 158 -8.63 19.20 1.50
C PRO A 158 -7.86 19.41 2.80
N VAL A 159 -8.52 19.30 3.96
CA VAL A 159 -7.86 19.48 5.27
C VAL A 159 -6.82 18.38 5.51
N ASP A 160 -7.20 17.11 5.36
CA ASP A 160 -6.30 15.98 5.55
C ASP A 160 -5.17 16.01 4.52
N VAL A 161 -5.48 16.22 3.24
CA VAL A 161 -4.45 16.28 2.20
C VAL A 161 -3.45 17.39 2.48
N LEU A 162 -3.90 18.60 2.81
CA LEU A 162 -2.99 19.72 3.07
C LEU A 162 -2.14 19.50 4.33
N LEU A 163 -2.76 19.10 5.44
CA LEU A 163 -2.08 18.98 6.73
C LEU A 163 -1.17 17.76 6.79
N ILE A 164 -1.62 16.59 6.34
CA ILE A 164 -0.80 15.37 6.29
C ILE A 164 0.38 15.58 5.34
N THR A 165 0.15 16.20 4.18
CA THR A 165 1.26 16.53 3.25
C THR A 165 2.25 17.51 3.88
N ALA A 166 1.77 18.56 4.57
CA ALA A 166 2.64 19.52 5.23
C ALA A 166 3.50 18.86 6.31
N VAL A 167 2.91 18.02 7.17
CA VAL A 167 3.62 17.27 8.21
C VAL A 167 4.61 16.28 7.58
N ALA A 168 4.20 15.53 6.56
CA ALA A 168 5.06 14.57 5.87
C ALA A 168 6.27 15.25 5.22
N LEU A 169 6.06 16.37 4.51
CA LEU A 169 7.15 17.14 3.89
C LEU A 169 8.07 17.76 4.93
N TRP A 170 7.53 18.32 6.01
CA TRP A 170 8.33 18.92 7.09
C TRP A 170 9.19 17.88 7.83
N LYS A 171 8.65 16.69 8.09
CA LYS A 171 9.34 15.61 8.81
C LYS A 171 10.23 14.75 7.91
N SER A 172 10.02 14.77 6.59
CA SER A 172 10.81 13.98 5.63
C SER A 172 12.33 14.19 5.72
N PRO A 173 12.88 15.42 5.90
CA PRO A 173 14.34 15.60 6.00
C PRO A 173 14.88 14.98 7.28
N TYR A 174 14.15 15.14 8.40
CA TYR A 174 14.54 14.52 9.67
C TYR A 174 14.55 12.99 9.57
N MET A 175 13.54 12.41 8.94
CA MET A 175 13.48 10.97 8.67
C MET A 175 14.64 10.49 7.79
N LEU A 176 15.00 11.27 6.77
CA LEU A 176 16.13 11.00 5.89
C LEU A 176 17.45 10.98 6.67
N PHE A 177 17.78 12.07 7.35
CA PHE A 177 19.05 12.20 8.07
C PHE A 177 19.16 11.22 9.24
N LYS A 178 18.10 11.05 10.02
CA LYS A 178 18.10 10.14 11.18
C LYS A 178 18.18 8.69 10.73
N GLY A 179 17.43 8.31 9.70
CA GLY A 179 17.49 6.96 9.14
C GLY A 179 18.85 6.64 8.56
N TRP A 180 19.46 7.58 7.83
CA TRP A 180 20.85 7.43 7.37
C TRP A 180 21.83 7.30 8.51
N LYS A 181 21.75 8.15 9.54
CA LYS A 181 22.63 8.07 10.70
C LYS A 181 22.52 6.68 11.36
N ARG A 182 21.31 6.19 11.60
CA ARG A 182 21.08 4.88 12.21
C ARG A 182 21.60 3.74 11.34
N LEU A 183 21.31 3.75 10.04
CA LEU A 183 21.82 2.73 9.11
C LEU A 183 23.35 2.71 9.01
N LEU A 184 24.00 3.88 9.11
CA LEU A 184 25.46 3.99 9.15
C LEU A 184 26.03 3.51 10.49
N GLU A 185 25.37 3.82 11.61
CA GLU A 185 25.74 3.31 12.95
C GLU A 185 25.60 1.79 13.01
N ASP A 186 24.52 1.22 12.50
CA ASP A 186 24.30 -0.22 12.41
C ASP A 186 25.37 -0.90 11.51
N LEU A 187 25.82 -0.22 10.44
CA LEU A 187 26.88 -0.71 9.54
C LEU A 187 28.27 -0.68 10.19
N VAL A 188 28.59 0.36 10.96
CA VAL A 188 29.93 0.58 11.57
C VAL A 188 30.06 -0.13 12.92
N GLY A 189 29.00 -0.14 13.72
CA GLY A 189 28.98 -0.68 15.08
C GLY A 189 28.95 -2.21 15.15
N ARG A 190 28.57 -2.89 14.05
CA ARG A 190 28.44 -4.36 13.99
C ARG A 190 27.52 -4.93 15.09
N GLU A 191 26.62 -4.10 15.62
CA GLU A 191 25.58 -4.45 16.57
C GLU A 191 24.22 -4.24 15.90
N GLY A 192 23.46 -5.31 15.73
CA GLY A 192 22.18 -5.33 15.01
C GLY A 192 21.88 -6.70 14.37
N PRO A 193 20.77 -6.86 13.62
CA PRO A 193 20.37 -8.12 12.97
C PRO A 193 21.34 -8.60 11.86
N PHE A 194 22.50 -7.97 11.71
CA PHE A 194 23.46 -8.15 10.63
C PHE A 194 24.87 -8.49 11.16
N LEU A 195 24.93 -9.37 12.16
CA LEU A 195 26.18 -9.85 12.78
C LEU A 195 27.03 -10.74 11.86
N GLU A 196 26.41 -11.37 10.85
CA GLU A 196 27.12 -12.18 9.85
C GLU A 196 27.68 -11.31 8.72
N THR A 197 28.93 -11.58 8.33
CA THR A 197 29.66 -10.88 7.25
C THR A 197 28.94 -10.87 5.90
N VAL A 198 27.92 -11.72 5.74
CA VAL A 198 27.08 -11.82 4.54
C VAL A 198 26.12 -10.62 4.40
N CYS A 199 25.78 -9.92 5.49
CA CYS A 199 24.76 -8.88 5.49
C CYS A 199 25.27 -7.44 5.28
N VAL A 200 26.59 -7.21 5.32
CA VAL A 200 27.20 -5.88 5.11
C VAL A 200 26.78 -5.23 3.77
N PRO A 201 26.71 -5.97 2.64
CA PRO A 201 26.25 -5.41 1.37
C PRO A 201 24.77 -5.03 1.36
N PHE A 202 23.91 -5.78 2.07
CA PHE A 202 22.48 -5.46 2.22
C PHE A 202 22.27 -4.19 3.04
N ALA A 203 23.04 -4.01 4.10
CA ALA A 203 23.03 -2.78 4.88
C ALA A 203 23.51 -1.58 4.04
N GLY A 204 24.57 -1.75 3.24
CA GLY A 204 25.01 -0.72 2.28
C GLY A 204 23.96 -0.37 1.23
N LEU A 205 23.28 -1.36 0.67
CA LEU A 205 22.17 -1.14 -0.25
C LEU A 205 20.99 -0.42 0.42
N ALA A 206 20.67 -0.78 1.66
CA ALA A 206 19.61 -0.12 2.44
C ALA A 206 19.92 1.37 2.66
N VAL A 207 21.18 1.74 2.92
CA VAL A 207 21.61 3.15 3.01
C VAL A 207 21.35 3.90 1.69
N VAL A 208 21.66 3.27 0.55
CA VAL A 208 21.46 3.87 -0.78
C VAL A 208 19.98 3.98 -1.15
N LEU A 209 19.17 2.99 -0.76
CA LEU A 209 17.73 2.95 -1.05
C LEU A 209 16.87 3.74 -0.05
N TRP A 210 17.43 4.12 1.10
CA TRP A 210 16.70 4.87 2.12
C TRP A 210 16.00 6.15 1.61
N PRO A 211 16.60 6.99 0.74
CA PRO A 211 15.92 8.15 0.18
C PRO A 211 14.70 7.78 -0.66
N LEU A 212 14.78 6.67 -1.40
CA LEU A 212 13.66 6.18 -2.19
C LEU A 212 12.52 5.72 -1.27
N ALA A 213 12.85 5.07 -0.16
CA ALA A 213 11.86 4.69 0.86
C ALA A 213 11.18 5.92 1.50
N VAL A 214 11.94 6.98 1.79
CA VAL A 214 11.39 8.25 2.30
C VAL A 214 10.43 8.89 1.29
N VAL A 215 10.81 8.95 0.01
CA VAL A 215 9.94 9.47 -1.06
C VAL A 215 8.67 8.62 -1.19
N GLY A 216 8.81 7.30 -1.17
CA GLY A 216 7.68 6.37 -1.20
C GLY A 216 6.72 6.57 -0.03
N ALA A 217 7.25 6.78 1.18
CA ALA A 217 6.46 7.06 2.37
C ALA A 217 5.67 8.38 2.26
N VAL A 218 6.29 9.45 1.74
CA VAL A 218 5.62 10.74 1.50
C VAL A 218 4.51 10.59 0.46
N ILE A 219 4.79 9.95 -0.68
CA ILE A 219 3.78 9.70 -1.72
C ILE A 219 2.62 8.87 -1.16
N SER A 220 2.92 7.82 -0.39
CA SER A 220 1.92 7.00 0.27
C SER A 220 1.07 7.80 1.25
N ALA A 221 1.67 8.67 2.06
CA ALA A 221 0.94 9.52 3.00
C ALA A 221 -0.02 10.48 2.28
N ILE A 222 0.42 11.09 1.17
CA ILE A 222 -0.42 11.96 0.33
C ILE A 222 -1.61 11.16 -0.24
N ILE A 223 -1.36 9.98 -0.81
CA ILE A 223 -2.43 9.15 -1.38
C ILE A 223 -3.42 8.70 -0.28
N SER A 224 -2.91 8.23 0.85
CA SER A 224 -3.73 7.79 1.99
C SER A 224 -4.58 8.92 2.57
N SER A 225 -4.04 10.14 2.65
CA SER A 225 -4.76 11.31 3.20
C SER A 225 -6.08 11.60 2.47
N PHE A 226 -6.13 11.37 1.15
CA PHE A 226 -7.35 11.53 0.37
C PHE A 226 -8.44 10.54 0.82
N PHE A 227 -8.08 9.27 1.00
CA PHE A 227 -9.01 8.22 1.44
C PHE A 227 -9.45 8.41 2.90
N LEU A 228 -8.54 8.84 3.77
CA LEU A 228 -8.86 9.16 5.16
C LEU A 228 -9.87 10.31 5.25
N GLY A 229 -9.67 11.39 4.48
CA GLY A 229 -10.61 12.50 4.44
C GLY A 229 -12.00 12.10 3.93
N LEU A 230 -12.06 11.19 2.95
CA LEU A 230 -13.34 10.60 2.51
C LEU A 230 -14.00 9.76 3.60
N TYR A 231 -13.21 8.98 4.37
CA TYR A 231 -13.71 8.11 5.43
C TYR A 231 -14.39 8.90 6.56
N GLY A 232 -14.03 10.16 6.78
CA GLY A 232 -14.78 11.04 7.70
C GLY A 232 -16.28 11.11 7.40
N GLY A 233 -16.68 11.04 6.12
CA GLY A 233 -18.08 10.96 5.73
C GLY A 233 -18.76 9.64 6.12
N VAL A 234 -18.01 8.53 6.15
CA VAL A 234 -18.49 7.22 6.65
C VAL A 234 -18.69 7.27 8.16
N VAL A 235 -17.81 7.92 8.90
CA VAL A 235 -17.94 8.09 10.36
C VAL A 235 -19.20 8.88 10.72
N VAL A 236 -19.54 9.94 9.97
CA VAL A 236 -20.82 10.65 10.16
C VAL A 236 -22.02 9.71 10.04
N HIS A 237 -21.95 8.75 9.13
CA HIS A 237 -23.02 7.79 8.93
C HIS A 237 -23.10 6.76 10.06
N GLN A 238 -21.95 6.22 10.51
CA GLN A 238 -21.89 5.23 11.59
C GLN A 238 -22.31 5.81 12.95
N GLU A 239 -21.84 7.01 13.27
CA GLU A 239 -22.08 7.68 14.55
C GLU A 239 -23.35 8.55 14.57
N ASP A 240 -24.08 8.60 13.44
CA ASP A 240 -25.27 9.44 13.23
C ASP A 240 -25.03 10.96 13.52
N SER A 241 -23.77 11.40 13.61
CA SER A 241 -23.34 12.72 14.12
C SER A 241 -22.31 13.42 13.23
N LEU A 242 -22.63 14.64 12.82
CA LEU A 242 -21.71 15.53 12.07
C LEU A 242 -20.44 15.86 12.85
N TRP A 243 -20.58 16.11 14.16
CA TRP A 243 -19.47 16.45 15.03
C TRP A 243 -18.46 15.31 15.13
N MET A 244 -18.92 14.06 15.12
CA MET A 244 -18.02 12.89 15.15
C MET A 244 -17.22 12.77 13.85
N GLY A 245 -17.80 13.10 12.70
CA GLY A 245 -17.07 13.16 11.43
C GLY A 245 -16.00 14.25 11.40
N LEU A 246 -16.31 15.44 11.93
CA LEU A 246 -15.32 16.53 12.06
C LEU A 246 -14.22 16.19 13.09
N ALA A 247 -14.60 15.60 14.22
CA ALA A 247 -13.67 15.14 15.23
C ALA A 247 -12.75 14.05 14.69
N TYR A 248 -13.25 13.16 13.84
CA TYR A 248 -12.45 12.14 13.16
C TYR A 248 -11.35 12.77 12.30
N ILE A 249 -11.64 13.79 11.49
CA ILE A 249 -10.64 14.50 10.67
C ILE A 249 -9.50 15.02 11.57
N VAL A 250 -9.86 15.72 12.66
CA VAL A 250 -8.87 16.25 13.61
C VAL A 250 -8.07 15.12 14.29
N ALA A 251 -8.74 14.04 14.68
CA ALA A 251 -8.12 12.89 15.32
C ALA A 251 -7.13 12.18 14.37
N MET A 252 -7.47 12.03 13.08
CA MET A 252 -6.58 11.40 12.10
C MET A 252 -5.30 12.20 11.88
N ILE A 253 -5.40 13.54 11.84
CA ILE A 253 -4.22 14.41 11.74
C ILE A 253 -3.36 14.30 13.00
N SER A 254 -3.99 14.31 14.18
CA SER A 254 -3.28 14.13 15.46
C SER A 254 -2.56 12.78 15.51
N LEU A 255 -3.24 11.70 15.12
CA LEU A 255 -2.67 10.36 15.09
C LEU A 255 -1.51 10.26 14.09
N PHE A 256 -1.64 10.90 12.92
CA PHE A 256 -0.55 10.94 11.95
C PHE A 256 0.65 11.73 12.47
N ASP A 257 0.43 12.86 13.13
CA ASP A 257 1.50 13.64 13.75
C ASP A 257 2.19 12.86 14.87
N GLU A 258 1.43 12.21 15.75
CA GLU A 258 1.93 11.35 16.83
C GLU A 258 2.73 10.17 16.27
N TYR A 259 2.17 9.42 15.32
CA TYR A 259 2.86 8.29 14.68
C TYR A 259 4.18 8.70 14.03
N THR A 260 4.19 9.85 13.34
CA THR A 260 5.42 10.37 12.72
C THR A 260 6.40 10.95 13.76
N ASN A 261 5.93 11.45 14.89
CA ASN A 261 6.79 11.84 16.02
C ASN A 261 7.44 10.61 16.65
N ASP A 262 6.69 9.55 16.91
CA ASP A 262 7.19 8.30 17.49
C ASP A 262 8.21 7.62 16.59
N LEU A 263 7.93 7.53 15.28
CA LEU A 263 8.87 7.01 14.29
C LEU A 263 10.21 7.77 14.33
N LEU A 264 10.15 9.07 14.63
CA LEU A 264 11.30 9.95 14.72
C LEU A 264 11.81 10.15 16.16
N TYR A 265 11.24 9.48 17.18
CA TYR A 265 11.48 9.74 18.60
C TYR A 265 11.51 11.25 18.94
N LEU A 266 10.60 12.02 18.36
CA LEU A 266 10.41 13.45 18.66
C LEU A 266 9.44 13.58 19.85
N ARG A 267 9.62 14.60 20.69
CA ARG A 267 8.69 14.86 21.79
C ARG A 267 7.38 15.40 21.22
N GLU A 268 6.24 14.87 21.71
CA GLU A 268 4.88 15.29 21.34
C GLU A 268 4.77 16.83 21.26
N GLY A 269 4.30 17.33 20.11
CA GLY A 269 4.07 18.77 19.90
C GLY A 269 5.31 19.64 19.68
N SER A 270 6.51 19.07 19.47
CA SER A 270 7.73 19.84 19.22
C SER A 270 8.34 19.58 17.84
N CYS A 271 8.82 20.64 17.18
CA CYS A 271 9.54 20.56 15.91
C CYS A 271 11.01 20.13 16.06
N LEU A 272 11.46 19.76 17.26
CA LEU A 272 12.86 19.49 17.58
C LEU A 272 13.01 18.14 18.30
N PRO A 273 14.09 17.39 18.02
CA PRO A 273 14.33 16.12 18.70
C PRO A 273 14.55 16.32 20.20
N SER A 274 13.91 15.43 20.99
CA SER A 274 14.16 15.28 22.42
C SER A 274 15.64 14.96 22.67
N GLN A 275 16.30 15.73 23.52
CA GLN A 275 17.63 15.40 24.05
C GLN A 275 17.56 14.36 25.20
N ALA A 276 16.83 13.27 25.01
CA ALA A 276 16.81 12.12 25.91
C ALA A 276 16.37 10.91 25.08
N GLN A 277 17.08 9.79 24.99
CA GLN A 277 18.19 9.22 25.76
C GLN A 277 19.33 8.78 24.82
N ILE A 278 20.57 9.11 25.21
CA ILE A 278 21.75 8.36 24.81
C ILE A 278 21.97 7.33 25.93
N PRO A 279 21.78 6.02 25.71
CA PRO A 279 22.51 5.03 26.49
C PRO A 279 23.99 5.02 26.10
#